data_AF-A0A3D2RU16-F1
#
_entry.id   AF-A0A3D2RU16-F1
#
_cell.length_a   1.000
_cell.length_b   1.000
_cell.length_c   1.000
_cell.angle_alpha   90.00
_cell.angle_beta   90.00
_cell.angle_gamma   90.00
#
_symmetry.space_group_name_H-M   'P 1'
#
loop_
_entity.id
_entity.type
_entity.pdbx_description
1 polymer ?
#
loop_
_entity_poly.entity_id
_entity_poly.type
_entity_poly.pdbx_seq_one_letter_code
_entity_poly.pdbx_strand_id
1 'polypeptide(L)'
;MLLIVSSGAYTKLAPPEINDDETMVPDYVLPDPLICLDNTTVNNADVWFKKRRPEILHLFEEFIYGKVPGELRNINFKVISVDSESLNGKAIRKEVEISFGDYEGSPIINILLYLPSELEGPVPVFVGLNFHGNHTIHLDPGIKLSKQWINNNQELGIENNRATEQSRGSNSSRWSVKKT
;
A
#
# COMPACT_ATOMS: atom_id res chain seq x y z
N MET A 1 30.75 49.99 -13.19
CA MET A 1 29.35 49.70 -12.82
C MET A 1 29.37 48.38 -12.06
N LEU A 2 29.23 48.44 -10.73
CA LEU A 2 29.30 47.29 -9.83
C LEU A 2 27.87 46.85 -9.53
N LEU A 3 27.52 45.62 -9.87
CA LEU A 3 26.19 45.06 -9.64
C LEU A 3 26.29 44.13 -8.42
N ILE A 4 25.84 44.61 -7.27
CA ILE A 4 25.72 43.82 -6.04
C ILE A 4 24.31 43.23 -6.04
N VAL A 5 24.21 41.90 -6.14
CA VAL A 5 22.95 41.17 -5.94
C VAL A 5 22.94 40.69 -4.49
N SER A 6 22.09 41.28 -3.64
CA SER A 6 21.86 40.76 -2.30
C SER A 6 20.93 39.56 -2.38
N SER A 7 21.41 38.38 -1.99
CA SER A 7 20.54 37.22 -1.75
C SER A 7 19.67 37.51 -0.52
N GLY A 8 18.37 37.72 -0.75
CA GLY A 8 17.38 37.74 0.33
C GLY A 8 17.39 36.39 1.05
N ALA A 9 17.44 36.43 2.38
CA ALA A 9 17.29 35.25 3.20
C ALA A 9 15.91 34.64 2.96
N TYR A 10 15.86 33.38 2.53
CA TYR A 10 14.64 32.60 2.56
C TYR A 10 14.33 32.27 4.02
N THR A 11 13.40 33.01 4.63
CA THR A 11 12.84 32.61 5.93
C THR A 11 12.16 31.26 5.74
N LYS A 12 12.66 30.22 6.41
CA LYS A 12 11.93 28.97 6.59
C LYS A 12 10.63 29.32 7.30
N LEU A 13 9.52 29.36 6.58
CA LEU A 13 8.20 29.44 7.20
C LEU A 13 8.05 28.19 8.09
N ALA A 14 7.75 28.40 9.37
CA ALA A 14 7.32 27.30 10.23
C ALA A 14 6.14 26.60 9.54
N PRO A 15 6.03 25.27 9.62
CA PRO A 15 4.82 24.60 9.15
C PRO A 15 3.61 25.26 9.84
N PRO A 16 2.48 25.42 9.13
CA PRO A 16 1.29 25.98 9.73
C PRO A 16 0.96 25.21 11.00
N GLU A 17 0.53 25.94 12.03
CA GLU A 17 0.11 25.36 13.30
C GLU A 17 -1.01 24.35 13.03
N ILE A 18 -0.89 23.15 13.61
CA ILE A 18 -1.88 22.09 13.42
C ILE A 18 -3.13 22.49 14.22
N ASN A 19 -4.29 22.55 13.56
CA ASN A 19 -5.55 22.80 14.23
C ASN A 19 -6.17 21.49 14.73
N ASP A 20 -6.28 21.35 16.05
CA ASP A 20 -6.99 20.25 16.73
C ASP A 20 -8.33 20.71 17.36
N ASP A 21 -8.70 21.99 17.21
CA ASP A 21 -9.94 22.56 17.74
C ASP A 21 -11.01 22.61 16.64
N GLU A 22 -12.09 21.82 16.82
CA GLU A 22 -13.21 21.76 15.87
C GLU A 22 -13.87 23.12 15.67
N THR A 23 -13.85 24.01 16.67
CA THR A 23 -14.43 25.35 16.57
C THR A 23 -13.66 26.29 15.64
N MET A 24 -12.44 25.91 15.28
CA MET A 24 -11.56 26.64 14.37
C MET A 24 -11.59 26.10 12.94
N VAL A 25 -12.40 25.07 12.65
CA VAL A 25 -12.60 24.55 11.30
C VAL A 25 -13.34 25.61 10.48
N PRO A 26 -12.79 26.11 9.36
CA PRO A 26 -13.47 27.09 8.52
C PRO A 26 -14.65 26.44 7.80
N ASP A 27 -15.65 27.23 7.44
CA ASP A 27 -16.73 26.77 6.57
C ASP A 27 -16.17 26.39 5.18
N TYR A 28 -16.65 25.27 4.63
CA TYR A 28 -16.32 24.83 3.28
C TYR A 28 -17.52 24.18 2.60
N VAL A 29 -17.48 24.15 1.27
CA VAL A 29 -18.48 23.48 0.44
C VAL A 29 -17.79 22.36 -0.32
N LEU A 30 -18.29 21.14 -0.15
CA LEU A 30 -17.80 19.98 -0.89
C LEU A 30 -18.38 19.96 -2.30
N PRO A 31 -17.59 19.62 -3.33
CA PRO A 31 -18.12 19.33 -4.65
C PRO A 31 -19.12 18.18 -4.59
N ASP A 32 -20.27 18.32 -5.27
CA ASP A 32 -21.27 17.27 -5.31
C ASP A 32 -20.76 16.09 -6.16
N PRO A 33 -20.65 14.87 -5.60
CA PRO A 33 -20.24 13.71 -6.37
C PRO A 33 -21.25 13.32 -7.47
N LEU A 34 -22.51 13.75 -7.37
CA LEU A 34 -23.60 13.46 -8.30
C LEU A 34 -23.86 14.58 -9.32
N ILE A 35 -22.96 15.55 -9.44
CA ILE A 35 -22.96 16.56 -10.51
C ILE A 35 -21.69 16.37 -11.36
N CYS A 36 -21.87 16.10 -12.66
CA CYS A 36 -20.76 16.01 -13.61
C CYS A 36 -20.09 17.38 -13.83
N LEU A 37 -18.88 17.37 -14.38
CA LEU A 37 -18.12 18.59 -14.65
C LEU A 37 -18.83 19.57 -15.61
N ASP A 38 -19.75 19.06 -16.43
CA ASP A 38 -20.58 19.86 -17.33
C ASP A 38 -21.97 20.21 -16.74
N ASN A 39 -22.14 20.06 -15.42
CA ASN A 39 -23.38 20.27 -14.66
C ASN A 39 -24.52 19.26 -14.95
N THR A 40 -24.25 18.17 -15.67
CA THR A 40 -25.23 17.07 -15.78
C THR A 40 -25.46 16.42 -14.40
N THR A 41 -26.71 16.27 -13.98
CA THR A 41 -27.05 15.51 -12.77
C THR A 41 -26.95 13.99 -12.99
N VAL A 42 -26.29 13.29 -12.07
CA VAL A 42 -26.23 11.82 -12.03
C VAL A 42 -27.52 11.30 -11.39
N ASN A 43 -28.49 10.94 -12.22
CA ASN A 43 -29.80 10.44 -11.77
C ASN A 43 -29.94 8.91 -11.87
N ASN A 44 -28.94 8.20 -12.38
CA ASN A 44 -28.94 6.75 -12.50
C ASN A 44 -27.51 6.19 -12.60
N ALA A 45 -27.40 4.86 -12.47
CA ALA A 45 -26.13 4.15 -12.50
C ALA A 45 -25.40 4.25 -13.85
N ASP A 46 -26.11 4.33 -14.97
CA ASP A 46 -25.49 4.45 -16.30
C ASP A 46 -24.71 5.76 -16.42
N VAL A 47 -25.29 6.89 -15.99
CA VAL A 47 -24.60 8.19 -15.98
C VAL A 47 -23.38 8.15 -15.05
N TRP A 48 -23.50 7.49 -13.89
CA TRP A 48 -22.38 7.30 -12.97
C TRP A 48 -21.22 6.55 -13.62
N PHE A 49 -21.47 5.33 -14.14
CA PHE A 49 -20.40 4.47 -14.64
C PHE A 49 -19.80 4.94 -15.97
N LYS A 50 -20.62 5.52 -16.86
CA LYS A 50 -20.18 5.93 -18.20
C LYS A 50 -19.59 7.34 -18.24
N LYS A 51 -19.91 8.20 -17.26
CA LYS A 51 -19.50 9.62 -17.27
C LYS A 51 -18.85 10.07 -15.96
N ARG A 52 -19.61 10.11 -14.85
CA ARG A 52 -19.12 10.75 -13.61
C ARG A 52 -17.94 10.04 -12.97
N ARG A 53 -17.96 8.70 -12.91
CA ARG A 53 -16.86 7.91 -12.33
C ARG A 53 -15.55 8.10 -13.10
N PRO A 54 -15.52 8.03 -14.45
CA PRO A 54 -14.34 8.42 -15.24
C PRO A 54 -13.84 9.84 -14.96
N GLU A 55 -14.74 10.84 -14.85
CA GLU A 55 -14.35 12.21 -14.52
C GLU A 55 -13.64 12.29 -13.17
N ILE A 56 -14.24 11.71 -12.12
CA ILE A 56 -13.65 11.70 -10.77
C ILE A 56 -12.28 11.01 -10.80
N LEU A 57 -12.16 9.86 -11.47
CA LEU A 57 -10.88 9.16 -11.59
C LEU A 57 -9.82 10.05 -12.25
N HIS A 58 -10.17 10.74 -13.33
CA HIS A 58 -9.27 11.66 -14.01
C HIS A 58 -8.84 12.84 -13.12
N LEU A 59 -9.77 13.40 -12.32
CA LEU A 59 -9.42 14.45 -11.36
C LEU A 59 -8.42 13.96 -10.30
N PHE A 60 -8.59 12.75 -9.79
CA PHE A 60 -7.64 12.15 -8.84
C PHE A 60 -6.28 11.86 -9.49
N GLU A 61 -6.26 11.41 -10.74
CA GLU A 61 -5.02 11.22 -11.51
C GLU A 61 -4.28 12.54 -11.72
N GLU A 62 -4.97 13.61 -12.10
CA GLU A 62 -4.35 14.90 -12.44
C GLU A 62 -3.90 15.69 -11.21
N PHE A 63 -4.73 15.72 -10.15
CA PHE A 63 -4.54 16.66 -9.05
C PHE A 63 -4.03 16.03 -7.74
N ILE A 64 -4.09 14.69 -7.58
CA ILE A 64 -3.81 14.05 -6.28
C ILE A 64 -2.74 12.96 -6.37
N TYR A 65 -2.98 11.88 -7.13
CA TYR A 65 -2.14 10.68 -7.09
C TYR A 65 -1.18 10.53 -8.26
N GLY A 66 -1.39 11.27 -9.35
CA GLY A 66 -0.66 11.07 -10.60
C GLY A 66 -1.26 9.97 -11.46
N LYS A 67 -0.94 10.00 -12.76
CA LYS A 67 -1.39 9.02 -13.74
C LYS A 67 -0.49 7.78 -13.76
N VAL A 68 -1.09 6.59 -13.83
CA VAL A 68 -0.34 5.35 -14.09
C VAL A 68 0.21 5.39 -15.53
N PRO A 69 1.53 5.28 -15.74
CA PRO A 69 2.16 5.61 -17.02
C PRO A 69 1.81 4.68 -18.19
N GLY A 70 1.21 3.52 -17.93
CA GLY A 70 0.76 2.60 -18.96
C GLY A 70 0.43 1.22 -18.43
N GLU A 71 0.23 0.28 -19.36
CA GLU A 71 -0.01 -1.12 -19.03
C GLU A 71 1.26 -1.80 -18.55
N LEU A 72 1.13 -2.64 -17.52
CA LEU A 72 2.20 -3.51 -17.07
C LEU A 72 2.36 -4.66 -18.07
N ARG A 73 3.57 -4.80 -18.63
CA ARG A 73 3.96 -5.91 -19.50
C ARG A 73 5.08 -6.71 -18.83
N ASN A 74 5.28 -7.96 -19.27
CA ASN A 74 6.37 -8.83 -18.81
C ASN A 74 6.36 -9.11 -17.30
N ILE A 75 5.18 -9.42 -16.75
CA ILE A 75 5.03 -9.83 -15.35
C ILE A 75 5.24 -11.35 -15.26
N ASN A 76 6.19 -11.79 -14.43
CA ASN A 76 6.43 -13.21 -14.17
C ASN A 76 6.04 -13.57 -12.74
N PHE A 77 5.40 -14.74 -12.57
CA PHE A 77 4.99 -15.26 -11.27
C PHE A 77 5.74 -16.55 -10.97
N LYS A 78 6.39 -16.61 -9.81
CA LYS A 78 7.14 -17.78 -9.36
C LYS A 78 6.74 -18.15 -7.94
N VAL A 79 6.24 -19.37 -7.75
CA VAL A 79 6.04 -19.91 -6.41
C VAL A 79 7.41 -20.23 -5.82
N ILE A 80 7.78 -19.54 -4.74
CA ILE A 80 9.10 -19.66 -4.10
C ILE A 80 9.08 -20.42 -2.78
N SER A 81 7.89 -20.70 -2.24
CA SER A 81 7.68 -21.52 -1.05
C SER A 81 6.24 -22.02 -0.99
N VAL A 82 6.04 -23.27 -0.58
CA VAL A 82 4.74 -23.84 -0.21
C VAL A 82 4.93 -24.70 1.03
N ASP A 83 4.09 -24.49 2.04
CA ASP A 83 4.03 -25.27 3.27
C ASP A 83 2.55 -25.62 3.53
N SER A 84 2.20 -26.88 3.31
CA SER A 84 0.82 -27.38 3.46
C SER A 84 0.39 -27.58 4.91
N GLU A 85 1.32 -27.51 5.86
CA GLU A 85 1.05 -27.78 7.29
C GLU A 85 1.23 -26.54 8.17
N SER A 86 1.30 -25.35 7.55
CA SER A 86 1.44 -24.10 8.27
C SER A 86 0.31 -23.89 9.30
N LEU A 87 0.63 -23.16 10.36
CA LEU A 87 -0.30 -22.89 11.47
C LEU A 87 -0.87 -24.16 12.12
N ASN A 88 -0.05 -25.20 12.25
CA ASN A 88 -0.41 -26.52 12.80
C ASN A 88 -1.50 -27.21 11.95
N GLY A 89 -1.29 -27.26 10.64
CA GLY A 89 -2.20 -27.92 9.69
C GLY A 89 -3.50 -27.15 9.39
N LYS A 90 -3.65 -25.93 9.91
CA LYS A 90 -4.86 -25.11 9.68
C LYS A 90 -4.81 -24.32 8.37
N ALA A 91 -3.62 -24.13 7.81
CA ALA A 91 -3.44 -23.36 6.60
C ALA A 91 -2.35 -23.92 5.70
N ILE A 92 -2.48 -23.66 4.40
CA ILE A 92 -1.42 -23.77 3.42
C ILE A 92 -0.79 -22.39 3.27
N ARG A 93 0.49 -22.25 3.65
CA ARG A 93 1.28 -21.03 3.41
C ARG A 93 1.93 -21.12 2.03
N LYS A 94 1.72 -20.11 1.19
CA LYS A 94 2.39 -19.97 -0.11
C LYS A 94 3.10 -18.63 -0.17
N GLU A 95 4.31 -18.62 -0.70
CA GLU A 95 5.00 -17.39 -1.08
C GLU A 95 5.19 -17.36 -2.59
N VAL A 96 4.77 -16.26 -3.21
CA VAL A 96 4.85 -16.03 -4.64
C VAL A 96 5.66 -14.78 -4.90
N GLU A 97 6.73 -14.92 -5.67
CA GLU A 97 7.51 -13.81 -6.19
C GLU A 97 6.89 -13.33 -7.51
N ILE A 98 6.69 -12.02 -7.62
CA ILE A 98 6.26 -11.33 -8.84
C ILE A 98 7.43 -10.48 -9.30
N SER A 99 7.94 -10.72 -10.51
CA SER A 99 8.94 -9.86 -11.14
C SER A 99 8.34 -9.04 -12.27
N PHE A 100 8.77 -7.78 -12.39
CA PHE A 100 8.35 -6.84 -13.43
C PHE A 100 9.47 -6.67 -14.45
N GLY A 101 9.59 -7.62 -15.37
CA GLY A 101 10.72 -7.76 -16.30
C GLY A 101 11.43 -9.10 -16.19
N ASP A 102 12.39 -9.31 -17.09
CA ASP A 102 13.17 -10.54 -17.30
C ASP A 102 14.69 -10.32 -17.18
N TYR A 103 15.12 -9.14 -16.70
CA TYR A 103 16.52 -8.79 -16.52
C TYR A 103 16.94 -8.74 -15.04
N GLU A 104 18.25 -8.86 -14.77
CA GLU A 104 18.79 -8.75 -13.42
C GLU A 104 18.53 -7.37 -12.81
N GLY A 105 17.96 -7.33 -11.60
CA GLY A 105 17.55 -6.08 -10.96
C GLY A 105 16.15 -5.59 -11.35
N SER A 106 15.37 -6.38 -12.10
CA SER A 106 13.94 -6.13 -12.28
C SER A 106 13.23 -5.97 -10.92
N PRO A 107 12.28 -5.02 -10.78
CA PRO A 107 11.51 -4.88 -9.55
C PRO A 107 10.81 -6.18 -9.18
N ILE A 108 10.81 -6.50 -7.88
CA ILE A 108 10.21 -7.71 -7.33
C ILE A 108 9.25 -7.37 -6.19
N ILE A 109 8.11 -8.05 -6.16
CA ILE A 109 7.17 -8.07 -5.03
C ILE A 109 7.03 -9.52 -4.55
N ASN A 110 7.12 -9.74 -3.25
CA ASN A 110 6.84 -11.04 -2.64
C ASN A 110 5.47 -11.04 -1.99
N ILE A 111 4.54 -11.84 -2.49
CA ILE A 111 3.23 -12.05 -1.89
C ILE A 111 3.30 -13.25 -0.94
N LEU A 112 2.81 -13.07 0.28
CA LEU A 112 2.55 -14.14 1.24
C LEU A 112 1.05 -14.43 1.26
N LEU A 113 0.68 -15.69 1.08
CA LEU A 113 -0.70 -16.18 1.15
C LEU A 113 -0.82 -17.24 2.24
N TYR A 114 -1.88 -17.14 3.04
CA TYR A 114 -2.40 -18.25 3.83
C TYR A 114 -3.77 -18.64 3.26
N LEU A 115 -3.90 -19.90 2.87
CA LEU A 115 -5.16 -20.49 2.43
C LEU A 115 -5.61 -21.48 3.50
N PRO A 116 -6.93 -21.65 3.76
CA PRO A 116 -7.39 -22.73 4.62
C PRO A 116 -6.92 -24.09 4.06
N SER A 117 -6.65 -25.06 4.94
CA SER A 117 -6.14 -26.38 4.54
C SER A 117 -7.19 -27.26 3.87
N GLU A 118 -8.45 -27.14 4.30
CA GLU A 118 -9.59 -27.84 3.72
C GLU A 118 -10.14 -27.02 2.53
N LEU A 119 -9.63 -27.31 1.33
CA LEU A 119 -10.03 -26.66 0.08
C LEU A 119 -10.83 -27.62 -0.80
N GLU A 120 -12.09 -27.29 -1.07
CA GLU A 120 -12.92 -27.98 -2.08
C GLU A 120 -12.94 -27.23 -3.43
N GLY A 121 -12.31 -26.06 -3.50
CA GLY A 121 -12.28 -25.20 -4.68
C GLY A 121 -11.61 -23.84 -4.39
N PRO A 122 -11.75 -22.86 -5.30
CA PRO A 122 -11.30 -21.49 -5.06
C PRO A 122 -11.95 -20.88 -3.82
N VAL A 123 -11.18 -20.15 -3.03
CA VAL A 123 -11.65 -19.49 -1.80
C VAL A 123 -11.52 -17.97 -1.91
N PRO A 124 -12.38 -17.19 -1.23
CA PRO A 124 -12.19 -15.75 -1.13
C PRO A 124 -10.90 -15.40 -0.39
N VAL A 125 -10.25 -14.31 -0.79
CA VAL A 125 -8.97 -13.87 -0.23
C VAL A 125 -9.06 -12.40 0.19
N PHE A 126 -8.53 -12.09 1.37
CA PHE A 126 -8.26 -10.71 1.79
C PHE A 126 -6.85 -10.32 1.35
N VAL A 127 -6.72 -9.15 0.73
CA VAL A 127 -5.44 -8.63 0.24
C VAL A 127 -5.17 -7.28 0.88
N GLY A 128 -3.93 -7.07 1.33
CA GLY A 128 -3.48 -5.78 1.85
C GLY A 128 -1.97 -5.66 1.83
N LEU A 129 -1.48 -4.43 1.83
CA LEU A 129 -0.06 -4.11 1.94
C LEU A 129 0.34 -4.04 3.42
N ASN A 130 1.57 -4.45 3.72
CA ASN A 130 2.15 -4.32 5.06
C ASN A 130 3.31 -3.31 5.05
N PHE A 131 3.60 -2.73 6.21
CA PHE A 131 4.56 -1.63 6.34
C PHE A 131 6.02 -2.08 6.48
N HIS A 132 6.25 -3.28 7.03
CA HIS A 132 7.58 -3.69 7.50
C HIS A 132 8.03 -5.06 6.96
N GLY A 133 7.34 -5.58 5.94
CA GLY A 133 7.61 -6.87 5.32
C GLY A 133 6.73 -8.00 5.86
N ASN A 134 6.56 -9.03 5.03
CA ASN A 134 5.63 -10.13 5.27
C ASN A 134 5.86 -10.86 6.60
N HIS A 135 7.11 -11.06 7.01
CA HIS A 135 7.46 -11.70 8.29
C HIS A 135 6.87 -10.99 9.52
N THR A 136 6.50 -9.71 9.42
CA THR A 136 5.93 -8.96 10.56
C THR A 136 4.45 -9.25 10.81
N ILE A 137 3.73 -9.87 9.86
CA ILE A 137 2.27 -10.05 9.99
C ILE A 137 1.88 -11.22 10.92
N HIS A 138 2.80 -12.17 11.16
CA HIS A 138 2.54 -13.34 12.00
C HIS A 138 3.85 -13.92 12.55
N LEU A 139 3.79 -14.61 13.69
CA LEU A 139 4.93 -15.27 14.33
C LEU A 139 5.43 -16.53 13.61
N ASP A 140 4.86 -16.86 12.45
CA ASP A 140 5.19 -18.09 11.73
C ASP A 140 6.67 -18.03 11.27
N PRO A 141 7.56 -18.90 11.77
CA PRO A 141 8.98 -18.87 11.43
C PRO A 141 9.25 -19.25 9.98
N GLY A 142 8.30 -19.91 9.31
CA GLY A 142 8.40 -20.30 7.92
C GLY A 142 8.13 -19.18 6.92
N ILE A 143 7.74 -17.98 7.38
CA ILE A 143 7.72 -16.77 6.54
C ILE A 143 9.16 -16.31 6.30
N LYS A 144 9.55 -16.07 5.05
CA LYS A 144 10.88 -15.55 4.75
C LYS A 144 11.06 -14.12 5.25
N LEU A 145 12.21 -13.83 5.86
CA LEU A 145 12.60 -12.46 6.17
C LEU A 145 12.79 -11.66 4.88
N SER A 146 12.32 -10.41 4.90
CA SER A 146 12.50 -9.51 3.76
C SER A 146 13.97 -9.15 3.61
N LYS A 147 14.48 -9.21 2.37
CA LYS A 147 15.81 -8.71 2.01
C LYS A 147 15.79 -7.24 1.57
N GLN A 148 14.59 -6.67 1.43
CA GLN A 148 14.41 -5.28 1.01
C GLN A 148 14.72 -4.33 2.16
N TRP A 149 14.96 -3.07 1.80
CA TRP A 149 15.10 -2.00 2.79
C TRP A 149 13.81 -1.84 3.60
N ILE A 150 13.94 -1.70 4.92
CA ILE A 150 12.83 -1.43 5.83
C ILE A 150 13.21 -0.24 6.72
N ASN A 151 12.24 0.61 7.07
CA ASN A 151 12.47 1.69 8.04
C ASN A 151 13.00 1.13 9.37
N ASN A 152 14.05 1.73 9.93
CA ASN A 152 14.50 1.38 11.27
C ASN A 152 13.38 1.63 12.28
N ASN A 153 13.18 0.67 13.17
CA ASN A 153 12.25 0.77 14.26
C ASN A 153 12.75 -0.11 15.41
N GLN A 154 13.34 0.54 16.41
CA GLN A 154 13.97 -0.16 17.54
C GLN A 154 12.95 -0.96 18.37
N GLU A 155 11.71 -0.48 18.49
CA GLU A 155 10.65 -1.18 19.21
C GLU A 155 10.26 -2.50 18.53
N LEU A 156 10.33 -2.52 17.19
CA LEU A 156 10.07 -3.71 16.39
C LEU A 156 11.33 -4.56 16.17
N GLY A 157 12.49 -4.20 16.72
CA GLY A 157 13.75 -4.91 16.50
C GLY A 157 14.32 -4.77 15.08
N ILE A 158 13.95 -3.73 14.33
CA ILE A 158 14.42 -3.46 12.97
C ILE A 158 15.59 -2.48 13.05
N GLU A 159 16.79 -2.96 12.68
CA GLU A 159 18.04 -2.20 12.71
C GLU A 159 18.76 -2.26 11.35
N ASN A 160 19.62 -1.28 11.08
CA ASN A 160 20.40 -1.15 9.84
C ASN A 160 19.56 -1.29 8.55
N ASN A 161 18.29 -0.91 8.63
CA ASN A 161 17.27 -1.00 7.61
C ASN A 161 17.05 -2.41 7.06
N ARG A 162 17.13 -3.42 7.93
CA ARG A 162 16.96 -4.83 7.57
C ARG A 162 15.97 -5.52 8.50
N ALA A 163 15.22 -6.47 7.93
CA ALA A 163 14.39 -7.39 8.70
C ALA A 163 15.28 -8.22 9.64
N THR A 164 14.76 -8.51 10.82
CA THR A 164 15.42 -9.40 11.79
C THR A 164 14.45 -10.51 12.19
N GLU A 165 14.95 -11.57 12.82
CA GLU A 165 14.06 -12.56 13.43
C GLU A 165 13.24 -11.96 14.57
N GLN A 166 13.79 -10.97 15.28
CA GLN A 166 13.10 -10.26 16.35
C GLN A 166 11.86 -9.50 15.84
N SER A 167 11.89 -8.99 14.61
CA SER A 167 10.76 -8.26 14.02
C SER A 167 9.61 -9.15 13.54
N ARG A 168 9.73 -10.48 13.64
CA ARG A 168 8.69 -11.42 13.24
C ARG A 168 7.43 -11.25 14.09
N GLY A 169 6.27 -11.22 13.44
CA GLY A 169 4.97 -11.04 14.12
C GLY A 169 4.78 -9.70 14.83
N SER A 170 5.71 -8.74 14.69
CA SER A 170 5.67 -7.43 15.36
C SER A 170 4.45 -6.58 15.01
N ASN A 171 3.79 -6.85 13.88
CA ASN A 171 2.54 -6.21 13.45
C ASN A 171 1.34 -7.16 13.43
N SER A 172 1.43 -8.32 14.08
CA SER A 172 0.36 -9.34 14.07
C SER A 172 -0.98 -8.85 14.62
N SER A 173 -0.99 -7.85 15.50
CA SER A 173 -2.23 -7.23 16.00
C SER A 173 -3.08 -6.57 14.90
N ARG A 174 -2.46 -6.20 13.77
CA ARG A 174 -3.14 -5.63 12.59
C ARG A 174 -3.59 -6.69 11.58
N TRP A 175 -3.25 -7.96 11.82
CA TRP A 175 -3.44 -9.06 10.89
C TRP A 175 -3.96 -10.30 11.61
N SER A 176 -5.27 -10.50 11.60
CA SER A 176 -5.93 -11.66 12.21
C SER A 176 -5.80 -12.94 11.35
N VAL A 177 -4.57 -13.36 11.06
CA VAL A 177 -4.27 -14.56 10.24
C VAL A 177 -4.80 -15.84 10.91
N LYS A 178 -4.73 -15.90 12.24
CA LYS A 178 -5.33 -16.95 13.05
C LYS A 178 -6.25 -16.30 14.08
N LYS A 179 -7.48 -16.80 14.19
CA LYS A 179 -8.37 -16.41 15.29
C LYS A 179 -7.82 -17.02 16.59
N THR A 180 -7.51 -16.17 17.57
CA THR A 180 -7.23 -16.57 18.96
C THR A 180 -8.45 -17.23 19.59
#